data_AF-A0A3B0TRH9-F1
#
_entry.id   AF-A0A3B0TRH9-F1
#
_cell.length_a   1.000
_cell.length_b   1.000
_cell.length_c   1.000
_cell.angle_alpha   90.00
_cell.angle_beta   90.00
_cell.angle_gamma   90.00
#
_symmetry.space_group_name_H-M   'P 1'
#
loop_
_entity.id
_entity.type
_entity.pdbx_description
1 polymer ?
#
loop_
_entity_poly.entity_id
_entity_poly.type
_entity_poly.pdbx_seq_one_letter_code
_entity_poly.pdbx_strand_id
1 'polypeptide(L)'
;MTEYFKDYETIRFRVEYSIPCGNPEEINFAAQPYEEMDSDEMANDPNYFLIYGKLDYTMSMHVGYKGFVFKITEDLHNRIGEMFKIVRAEHLRVYSNSGKNDT
;
A
#
# COMPACT_ATOMS: atom_id res chain seq x y z
N MET A 1 -13.26 8.39 -5.74
CA MET A 1 -12.00 7.85 -5.17
C MET A 1 -11.32 7.13 -6.31
N THR A 2 -10.00 7.28 -6.45
CA THR A 2 -9.25 6.57 -7.51
C THR A 2 -8.54 5.39 -6.86
N GLU A 3 -8.78 4.19 -7.38
CA GLU A 3 -8.24 2.94 -6.85
C GLU A 3 -7.45 2.21 -7.94
N TYR A 4 -6.31 1.64 -7.58
CA TYR A 4 -5.49 0.85 -8.50
C TYR A 4 -4.51 -0.06 -7.76
N PHE A 5 -4.11 -1.14 -8.44
CA PHE A 5 -3.13 -2.09 -7.94
C PHE A 5 -1.76 -1.90 -8.57
N LYS A 6 -0.72 -2.24 -7.82
CA LYS A 6 0.61 -2.51 -8.34
C LYS A 6 1.18 -3.77 -7.71
N ASP A 7 1.71 -4.63 -8.57
CA ASP A 7 2.45 -5.82 -8.21
C ASP A 7 3.95 -5.47 -8.17
N TYR A 8 4.59 -5.73 -7.02
CA TYR A 8 6.00 -5.43 -6.77
C TYR A 8 6.78 -6.73 -6.60
N GLU A 9 7.13 -7.37 -7.72
CA GLU A 9 7.83 -8.66 -7.77
C GLU A 9 9.10 -8.71 -6.92
N THR A 10 9.89 -7.64 -6.87
CA THR A 10 11.16 -7.60 -6.13
C THR A 10 10.98 -7.75 -4.62
N ILE A 11 9.87 -7.23 -4.07
CA ILE A 11 9.53 -7.38 -2.65
C ILE A 11 8.41 -8.41 -2.43
N ARG A 12 7.87 -8.97 -3.51
CA ARG A 12 6.80 -9.97 -3.52
C ARG A 12 5.56 -9.50 -2.75
N PHE A 13 5.11 -8.29 -3.07
CA PHE A 13 3.90 -7.69 -2.52
C PHE A 13 2.98 -7.23 -3.64
N ARG A 14 1.68 -7.46 -3.44
CA ARG A 14 0.64 -6.70 -4.13
C ARG A 14 0.26 -5.54 -3.24
N VAL A 15 0.16 -4.34 -3.80
CA VAL A 15 -0.30 -3.15 -3.08
C VAL A 15 -1.47 -2.53 -3.85
N GLU A 16 -2.58 -2.37 -3.17
CA GLU A 16 -3.67 -1.51 -3.59
C GLU A 16 -3.42 -0.10 -3.06
N TYR A 17 -3.66 0.90 -3.90
CA TYR A 17 -3.68 2.29 -3.52
C TYR A 17 -5.08 2.86 -3.70
N SER A 18 -5.55 3.64 -2.73
CA SER A 18 -6.78 4.41 -2.84
C SER A 18 -6.53 5.89 -2.51
N ILE A 19 -6.91 6.75 -3.45
CA ILE A 19 -6.73 8.20 -3.36
C ILE A 19 -8.10 8.84 -3.09
N PRO A 20 -8.33 9.46 -1.91
CA PRO A 20 -9.58 10.12 -1.59
C PRO A 20 -9.93 11.24 -2.58
N CYS A 21 -11.22 11.34 -2.91
CA CYS A 21 -11.69 12.48 -3.71
C CYS A 21 -11.51 13.79 -2.93
N GLY A 22 -10.90 14.78 -3.56
CA GLY A 22 -10.69 16.10 -2.95
C GLY A 22 -9.52 16.19 -1.97
N ASN A 23 -8.78 15.10 -1.75
CA ASN A 23 -7.54 15.13 -0.97
C ASN A 23 -6.42 14.34 -1.66
N PRO A 24 -5.83 14.88 -2.74
CA PRO A 24 -4.73 14.21 -3.47
C PRO A 24 -3.42 14.16 -2.67
N GLU A 25 -3.36 14.86 -1.53
CA GLU A 25 -2.20 14.87 -0.64
C GLU A 25 -2.19 13.67 0.32
N GLU A 26 -3.23 12.84 0.29
CA GLU A 26 -3.31 11.59 1.03
C GLU A 26 -3.35 10.39 0.07
N ILE A 27 -2.61 9.34 0.41
CA ILE A 27 -2.75 8.03 -0.21
C ILE A 27 -3.01 7.00 0.88
N ASN A 28 -4.07 6.24 0.71
CA ASN A 28 -4.31 5.03 1.50
C ASN A 28 -3.73 3.85 0.73
N PHE A 29 -3.32 2.81 1.46
CA PHE A 29 -2.85 1.59 0.85
C PHE A 29 -3.29 0.36 1.64
N ALA A 30 -3.41 -0.75 0.93
CA ALA A 30 -3.52 -2.09 1.48
C ALA A 30 -2.49 -2.97 0.77
N ALA A 31 -1.84 -3.89 1.49
CA ALA A 31 -0.78 -4.72 0.94
C ALA A 31 -0.83 -6.17 1.45
N GLN A 32 -0.61 -7.10 0.52
CA GLN A 32 -0.56 -8.54 0.77
C GLN A 32 0.77 -9.11 0.25
N PRO A 33 1.53 -9.83 1.09
CA PRO A 33 2.70 -10.57 0.61
C PRO A 33 2.22 -11.76 -0.25
N TYR A 34 2.95 -12.07 -1.33
CA TYR A 34 2.53 -13.09 -2.29
C TYR A 34 2.37 -14.49 -1.69
N GLU A 35 3.17 -14.83 -0.68
CA GLU A 35 3.02 -16.11 0.03
C GLU A 35 1.71 -16.25 0.82
N GLU A 36 1.03 -15.15 1.12
CA GLU A 36 -0.29 -15.12 1.76
C GLU A 36 -1.42 -14.85 0.74
N MET A 37 -1.08 -14.74 -0.55
CA MET A 37 -2.08 -14.72 -1.63
C MET A 37 -2.45 -16.17 -1.95
N ASP A 38 -3.66 -16.57 -1.58
CA ASP A 38 -4.18 -17.89 -1.89
C ASP A 38 -4.88 -17.91 -3.26
N SER A 39 -5.11 -19.11 -3.78
CA SER A 39 -5.93 -19.36 -4.97
C SER A 39 -7.42 -19.01 -4.77
N ASP A 40 -7.82 -18.78 -3.51
CA ASP A 40 -9.16 -18.35 -3.15
C ASP A 40 -9.34 -16.85 -3.44
N GLU A 41 -10.44 -16.46 -4.09
CA GLU A 41 -10.68 -15.08 -4.52
C GLU A 41 -10.69 -14.10 -3.33
N MET A 42 -11.08 -14.56 -2.13
CA MET A 42 -11.08 -13.73 -0.93
C MET A 42 -9.68 -13.29 -0.47
N ALA A 43 -8.63 -14.09 -0.73
CA ALA A 43 -7.26 -13.71 -0.41
C ALA A 43 -6.71 -12.60 -1.32
N ASN A 44 -7.44 -12.31 -2.41
CA ASN A 44 -7.13 -11.25 -3.37
C ASN A 44 -8.00 -10.01 -3.18
N ASP A 45 -8.99 -10.04 -2.28
CA ASP A 45 -9.80 -8.89 -1.91
C ASP A 45 -8.99 -7.97 -0.97
N PRO A 46 -8.74 -6.71 -1.37
CA PRO A 46 -7.89 -5.79 -0.60
C PRO A 46 -8.42 -5.47 0.79
N ASN A 47 -9.73 -5.61 0.99
CA ASN A 47 -10.32 -5.45 2.31
C ASN A 47 -9.72 -6.45 3.30
N TYR A 48 -9.23 -7.60 2.84
CA TYR A 48 -8.65 -8.66 3.65
C TYR A 48 -7.12 -8.67 3.63
N PHE A 49 -6.47 -7.72 2.97
CA PHE A 49 -5.02 -7.64 2.96
C PHE A 49 -4.47 -7.42 4.37
N LEU A 50 -3.33 -8.06 4.60
CA LEU A 50 -2.69 -8.19 5.90
C LEU A 50 -2.20 -6.85 6.44
N ILE A 51 -1.72 -5.96 5.57
CA ILE A 51 -1.15 -4.68 5.95
C ILE A 51 -2.01 -3.60 5.33
N TYR A 52 -2.32 -2.56 6.08
CA TYR A 52 -3.02 -1.40 5.54
C TYR A 52 -2.50 -0.13 6.20
N GLY A 53 -2.71 1.00 5.56
CA GLY A 53 -2.24 2.25 6.11
C GLY A 53 -2.61 3.45 5.27
N LYS A 54 -2.09 4.58 5.72
CA LYS A 54 -2.17 5.84 5.00
C LYS A 54 -0.89 6.63 5.15
N LEU A 55 -0.60 7.44 4.14
CA LEU A 55 0.46 8.42 4.15
C LEU A 55 -0.16 9.78 3.86
N ASP A 56 0.08 10.75 4.73
CA ASP A 56 -0.41 12.12 4.60
C ASP A 56 0.62 13.07 3.97
N TYR A 57 0.23 14.32 3.78
CA TYR A 57 1.07 15.38 3.19
C TYR A 57 2.36 15.67 3.98
N THR A 58 2.42 15.28 5.27
CA THR A 58 3.61 15.44 6.10
C THR A 58 4.61 14.29 5.95
N MET A 59 4.30 13.30 5.09
CA MET A 59 5.06 12.05 4.95
C MET A 59 5.04 11.18 6.22
N SER A 60 4.03 11.39 7.08
CA SER A 60 3.78 10.55 8.25
C SER A 60 2.97 9.33 7.83
N MET A 61 3.51 8.14 8.06
CA MET A 61 2.88 6.89 7.67
C MET A 61 2.22 6.23 8.88
N HIS A 62 0.92 5.98 8.78
CA HIS A 62 0.18 5.21 9.76
C HIS A 62 -0.06 3.81 9.20
N VAL A 63 0.30 2.78 9.97
CA VAL A 63 0.22 1.39 9.52
C VAL A 63 -0.57 0.57 10.54
N GLY A 64 -1.50 -0.22 10.03
CA GLY A 64 -2.21 -1.26 10.75
C GLY A 64 -1.94 -2.62 10.13
N TYR A 65 -2.14 -3.66 10.93
CA TYR A 65 -2.07 -5.04 10.51
C TYR A 65 -3.42 -5.70 10.78
N LYS A 66 -3.92 -6.46 9.81
CA LYS A 66 -5.20 -7.15 9.91
C LYS A 66 -4.99 -8.52 10.56
N GLY A 67 -5.74 -8.79 11.63
CA GLY A 67 -5.61 -10.01 12.42
C GLY A 67 -4.87 -9.79 13.74
N PHE A 68 -5.07 -10.70 14.70
CA PHE A 68 -4.48 -10.58 16.05
C PHE A 68 -3.02 -11.05 16.07
N VAL A 69 -2.66 -12.06 15.27
CA VAL A 69 -1.30 -12.62 15.16
C VAL A 69 -1.08 -13.17 13.75
N PHE A 70 0.06 -12.84 13.13
CA PHE A 70 0.57 -13.48 11.92
C PHE A 70 2.08 -13.71 12.04
N LYS A 71 2.63 -14.65 11.25
CA LYS A 71 4.03 -15.01 11.33
C LYS A 71 4.89 -13.98 10.60
N ILE A 72 5.81 -13.34 11.32
CA ILE A 72 6.82 -12.44 10.73
C ILE A 72 8.18 -13.13 10.76
N THR A 73 8.74 -13.39 9.58
CA THR A 73 10.15 -13.74 9.43
C THR A 73 10.99 -12.48 9.29
N GLU A 74 12.30 -12.58 9.52
CA GLU A 74 13.23 -11.46 9.29
C GLU A 74 13.17 -10.96 7.84
N ASP A 75 13.09 -11.89 6.88
CA ASP A 75 12.90 -11.57 5.46
C ASP A 75 11.62 -10.76 5.20
N LEU A 76 10.47 -11.22 5.72
CA LEU A 76 9.20 -10.52 5.56
C LEU A 76 9.25 -9.13 6.21
N HIS A 77 9.82 -9.02 7.40
CA HIS A 77 10.00 -7.73 8.08
C HIS A 77 10.81 -6.74 7.23
N ASN A 78 11.90 -7.19 6.62
CA ASN A 78 12.73 -6.35 5.76
C ASN A 78 11.98 -5.92 4.49
N ARG A 79 11.24 -6.84 3.85
CA ARG A 79 10.43 -6.53 2.67
C ARG A 79 9.29 -5.55 2.98
N ILE A 80 8.69 -5.62 4.17
CA ILE A 80 7.71 -4.62 4.66
C ILE A 80 8.38 -3.24 4.76
N GLY A 81 9.61 -3.18 5.28
CA GLY A 81 10.39 -1.93 5.33
C GLY A 81 10.63 -1.32 3.94
N GLU A 82 10.99 -2.14 2.95
CA GLU A 82 11.13 -1.69 1.56
C GLU A 82 9.78 -1.27 0.94
N MET A 83 8.70 -2.00 1.24
CA MET A 83 7.35 -1.64 0.81
C MET A 83 6.95 -0.24 1.29
N PHE A 84 7.28 0.14 2.54
CA PHE A 84 7.01 1.50 3.02
C PHE A 84 7.75 2.57 2.21
N LYS A 85 8.98 2.30 1.75
CA LYS A 85 9.72 3.24 0.89
C LYS A 85 9.05 3.39 -0.48
N ILE A 86 8.56 2.28 -1.03
CA ILE A 86 7.81 2.26 -2.30
C ILE A 86 6.52 3.06 -2.20
N VAL A 87 5.73 2.87 -1.14
CA VAL A 87 4.49 3.62 -0.90
C VAL A 87 4.78 5.13 -0.81
N ARG A 88 5.87 5.53 -0.13
CA ARG A 88 6.30 6.94 -0.10
C ARG A 88 6.65 7.48 -1.48
N ALA A 89 7.39 6.72 -2.29
CA ALA A 89 7.71 7.11 -3.66
C ALA A 89 6.44 7.24 -4.53
N GLU A 90 5.47 6.34 -4.33
CA GLU A 90 4.20 6.37 -5.04
C GLU A 90 3.37 7.61 -4.69
N HIS A 91 3.32 7.97 -3.41
CA HIS A 91 2.67 9.21 -2.97
C HIS A 91 3.27 10.45 -3.63
N LEU A 92 4.59 10.58 -3.65
CA LEU A 92 5.29 11.69 -4.32
C LEU A 92 4.97 11.74 -5.82
N ARG A 93 4.89 10.58 -6.48
CA ARG A 93 4.51 10.47 -7.90
C ARG A 93 3.09 10.97 -8.14
N VAL A 94 2.14 10.54 -7.29
CA VAL A 94 0.73 10.94 -7.39
C VAL A 94 0.60 12.45 -7.16
N TYR A 95 1.15 12.96 -6.05
CA TYR A 95 1.13 14.37 -5.70
C TYR A 95 1.70 15.26 -6.81
N SER A 96 2.85 14.88 -7.38
CA SER A 96 3.50 15.63 -8.46
C SER A 96 2.67 15.69 -9.76
N ASN A 97 1.82 14.69 -9.99
CA ASN A 97 0.94 14.67 -11.17
C ASN A 97 -0.35 15.47 -10.92
N SER A 98 -0.82 15.54 -9.69
CA SER A 98 -1.98 16.38 -9.31
C SER A 98 -1.70 17.86 -9.56
N GLY A 99 -0.52 18.35 -9.19
CA GLY A 99 -0.13 19.76 -9.40
C GLY A 99 0.12 20.18 -10.85
N LYS A 100 0.12 19.25 -11.81
CA LYS A 100 0.29 19.54 -13.26
C LYS A 100 -1.03 19.70 -14.01
N ASN A 101 -2.16 19.35 -13.40
CA ASN A 101 -3.47 19.44 -14.04
C ASN A 101 -4.16 20.81 -13.84
N ASP A 102 -3.52 21.74 -13.11
CA ASP A 102 -4.05 23.07 -12.78
C ASP A 102 -3.35 24.22 -13.55
N THR A 103 -2.60 23.92 -14.63
CA THR A 103 -1.97 24.90 -15.54
C THR A 103 -2.29 24.59 -16.99
#